data_AF-A0A3D4UHM0-F1
#
_entry.id   AF-A0A3D4UHM0-F1
#
_cell.length_a   1.000
_cell.length_b   1.000
_cell.length_c   1.000
_cell.angle_alpha   90.00
_cell.angle_beta   90.00
_cell.angle_gamma   90.00
#
_symmetry.space_group_name_H-M   'P 1'
#
loop_
_entity.id
_entity.type
_entity.pdbx_description
1 polymer ?
#
loop_
_entity_poly.entity_id
_entity_poly.type
_entity_poly.pdbx_seq_one_letter_code
_entity_poly.pdbx_strand_id
1 'polypeptide(L)'
;MSEQTNIESERVDESPELSEADIHRLELQRRENRDAVRMLGFNPYGQRSDALMTLAQAHAAFDEGADLENKESTQARKQAKRDTPDTPESELPAIVDQRPIVRVAGRVVLSRDNGKLIWLNLRDHTNDSFQIAVSKRDCDENGFK
;
A
#
# COMPACT_ATOMS: atom_id res chain seq x y z
N MET A 1 15.05 -37.47 -47.99
CA MET A 1 14.52 -37.37 -46.62
C MET A 1 15.69 -36.96 -45.76
N SER A 2 15.87 -35.65 -45.58
CA SER A 2 17.03 -35.07 -44.90
C SER A 2 16.54 -34.56 -43.56
N GLU A 3 16.92 -35.27 -42.50
CA GLU A 3 16.65 -34.90 -41.11
C GLU A 3 17.35 -33.58 -40.79
N GLN A 4 16.55 -32.53 -40.58
CA GLN A 4 16.99 -31.31 -39.93
C GLN A 4 16.87 -31.53 -38.43
N THR A 5 18.00 -31.76 -37.76
CA THR A 5 18.10 -31.75 -36.31
C THR A 5 17.96 -30.32 -35.80
N ASN A 6 16.84 -30.06 -35.13
CA ASN A 6 16.54 -28.81 -34.45
C ASN A 6 17.40 -28.72 -33.20
N ILE A 7 18.35 -27.79 -33.15
CA ILE A 7 19.18 -27.52 -31.98
C ILE A 7 18.41 -26.53 -31.10
N GLU A 8 17.76 -27.03 -30.05
CA GLU A 8 17.24 -26.21 -28.96
C GLU A 8 18.42 -25.60 -28.20
N SER A 9 18.68 -24.33 -28.48
CA SER A 9 19.57 -23.47 -27.71
C SER A 9 18.91 -23.15 -26.36
N GLU A 10 19.13 -23.99 -25.35
CA GLU A 10 18.96 -23.60 -23.94
C GLU A 10 19.84 -22.36 -23.68
N ARG A 11 19.21 -21.19 -23.51
CA ARG A 11 19.90 -20.05 -22.91
C ARG A 11 20.08 -20.36 -21.43
N VAL A 12 21.24 -20.89 -21.08
CA VAL A 12 21.71 -20.90 -19.70
C VAL A 12 21.91 -19.45 -19.30
N ASP A 13 21.02 -18.93 -18.45
CA ASP A 13 21.12 -17.61 -17.85
C ASP A 13 22.24 -17.68 -16.78
N GLU A 14 23.49 -17.65 -17.22
CA GLU A 14 24.68 -17.55 -16.35
C GLU A 14 24.75 -16.14 -15.74
N SER A 15 23.82 -15.86 -14.83
CA SER A 15 23.97 -14.74 -13.89
C SER A 15 25.12 -15.07 -12.95
N PRO A 16 26.16 -14.22 -12.83
CA PRO A 16 27.30 -14.48 -11.96
C PRO A 16 26.83 -14.58 -10.51
N GLU A 17 27.09 -15.73 -9.87
CA GLU A 17 26.85 -15.92 -8.44
C GLU A 17 27.85 -15.06 -7.64
N LEU A 18 27.42 -13.86 -7.27
CA LEU A 18 28.13 -13.05 -6.28
C LEU A 18 28.11 -13.79 -4.94
N SER A 19 29.28 -13.96 -4.33
CA SER A 19 29.38 -14.58 -3.00
C SER A 19 28.63 -13.73 -1.98
N GLU A 20 28.00 -14.33 -0.96
CA GLU A 20 27.27 -13.59 0.08
C GLU A 20 28.14 -12.52 0.77
N ALA A 21 29.46 -12.72 0.81
CA ALA A 21 30.43 -11.80 1.37
C ALA A 21 30.60 -10.49 0.57
N ASP A 22 30.23 -10.49 -0.73
CA ASP A 22 30.34 -9.32 -1.61
C ASP A 22 29.04 -8.49 -1.65
N ILE A 23 27.95 -9.00 -1.07
CA ILE A 23 26.64 -8.35 -1.11
C ILE A 23 26.57 -7.26 -0.03
N HIS A 24 26.23 -6.04 -0.45
CA HIS A 24 26.05 -4.94 0.50
C HIS A 24 24.90 -5.24 1.48
N ARG A 25 25.09 -4.94 2.77
CA ARG A 25 24.13 -5.24 3.85
C ARG A 25 22.67 -4.83 3.54
N LEU A 26 22.47 -3.67 2.93
CA LEU A 26 21.12 -3.18 2.57
C LEU A 26 20.47 -3.95 1.43
N GLU A 27 21.26 -4.61 0.59
CA GLU A 27 20.74 -5.50 -0.43
C GLU A 27 20.34 -6.84 0.19
N LEU A 28 21.19 -7.41 1.05
CA LEU A 28 20.88 -8.63 1.79
C LEU A 28 19.56 -8.50 2.57
N GLN A 29 19.39 -7.42 3.33
CA GLN A 29 18.13 -7.13 4.04
C GLN A 29 16.91 -7.06 3.10
N ARG A 30 17.08 -6.52 1.88
CA ARG A 30 15.97 -6.45 0.90
C ARG A 30 15.63 -7.83 0.34
N ARG A 31 16.62 -8.71 0.16
CA ARG A 31 16.41 -10.09 -0.27
C ARG A 31 15.67 -10.89 0.81
N GLU A 32 16.10 -10.77 2.08
CA GLU A 32 15.41 -11.37 3.23
C GLU A 32 13.96 -10.89 3.35
N ASN A 33 13.73 -9.57 3.24
CA ASN A 33 12.38 -9.00 3.28
C ASN A 33 11.51 -9.51 2.12
N ARG A 34 12.07 -9.62 0.91
CA ARG A 34 11.37 -10.18 -0.25
C ARG A 34 10.93 -11.63 0.02
N ASP A 35 11.80 -12.43 0.62
CA ASP A 35 11.51 -13.84 0.88
C ASP A 35 10.52 -13.99 2.05
N ALA A 36 10.59 -13.12 3.06
CA ALA A 36 9.56 -13.00 4.10
C ALA A 36 8.17 -12.65 3.54
N VAL A 37 8.10 -11.71 2.58
CA VAL A 37 6.85 -11.37 1.88
C VAL A 37 6.27 -12.58 1.13
N ARG A 38 7.13 -13.39 0.50
CA ARG A 38 6.69 -14.64 -0.15
C ARG A 38 6.13 -15.66 0.85
N MET A 39 6.77 -15.81 2.02
CA MET A 39 6.29 -16.71 3.07
C MET A 39 4.92 -16.29 3.63
N LEU A 40 4.60 -15.00 3.60
CA LEU A 40 3.28 -14.47 3.94
C LEU A 40 2.22 -14.74 2.85
N GLY A 41 2.59 -15.35 1.72
CA GLY A 41 1.70 -15.66 0.60
C GLY A 41 1.54 -14.54 -0.42
N PHE A 42 2.37 -13.48 -0.35
CA PHE A 42 2.31 -12.35 -1.26
C PHE A 42 3.34 -12.45 -2.39
N ASN A 43 2.98 -11.95 -3.58
CA ASN A 43 3.93 -11.79 -4.68
C ASN A 43 4.69 -10.44 -4.55
N PRO A 44 6.00 -10.44 -4.26
CA PRO A 44 6.77 -9.21 -4.02
C PRO A 44 6.93 -8.34 -5.26
N TYR A 45 6.73 -8.89 -6.46
CA TYR A 45 6.79 -8.13 -7.72
C TYR A 45 5.40 -7.73 -8.23
N GLY A 46 4.36 -8.02 -7.45
CA GLY A 46 2.98 -7.65 -7.75
C GLY A 46 2.43 -8.30 -9.03
N GLN A 47 1.33 -7.73 -9.51
CA GLN A 47 0.68 -8.10 -10.76
C GLN A 47 0.11 -6.83 -11.40
N ARG A 48 -0.28 -6.93 -12.67
CA ARG A 48 -0.96 -5.83 -13.35
C ARG A 48 -2.19 -5.40 -12.55
N SER A 49 -2.31 -4.10 -12.31
CA SER A 49 -3.44 -3.48 -11.63
C SER A 49 -4.02 -2.41 -12.54
N ASP A 50 -5.27 -2.57 -12.92
CA ASP A 50 -5.98 -1.59 -13.75
C ASP A 50 -6.71 -0.56 -12.88
N ALA A 51 -7.23 0.50 -13.52
CA ALA A 51 -7.94 1.62 -12.88
C ALA A 51 -7.13 2.38 -11.82
N LEU A 52 -5.82 2.52 -12.04
CA LEU A 52 -4.96 3.39 -11.26
C LEU A 52 -5.03 4.82 -11.78
N MET A 53 -5.18 5.77 -10.86
CA MET A 53 -5.08 7.20 -11.13
C MET A 53 -3.67 7.71 -10.82
N THR A 54 -3.26 8.79 -11.49
CA THR A 54 -2.07 9.54 -11.10
C THR A 54 -2.27 10.21 -9.74
N LEU A 55 -1.17 10.51 -9.05
CA LEU A 55 -1.22 11.21 -7.76
C LEU A 55 -1.81 12.62 -7.91
N ALA A 56 -1.53 13.31 -9.01
CA ALA A 56 -2.15 14.59 -9.34
C ALA A 56 -3.68 14.48 -9.47
N GLN A 57 -4.18 13.46 -10.19
CA GLN A 57 -5.62 13.26 -10.34
C GLN A 57 -6.28 12.87 -9.01
N ALA A 58 -5.62 12.06 -8.19
CA ALA A 58 -6.11 11.72 -6.85
C ALA A 58 -6.22 12.97 -5.96
N HIS A 59 -5.25 13.88 -6.05
CA HIS A 59 -5.31 15.16 -5.34
C HIS A 59 -6.46 16.04 -5.85
N ALA A 60 -6.65 16.11 -7.17
CA ALA A 60 -7.73 16.88 -7.78
C ALA A 60 -9.13 16.32 -7.48
N ALA A 61 -9.23 15.03 -7.16
CA ALA A 61 -10.51 14.40 -6.78
C ALA A 61 -11.02 14.86 -5.41
N PHE A 62 -10.17 15.48 -4.57
CA PHE A 62 -10.54 15.91 -3.22
C PHE A 62 -11.81 16.77 -3.20
N ASP A 63 -12.77 16.37 -2.37
CA ASP A 63 -14.01 17.09 -2.12
C ASP A 63 -14.01 17.62 -0.69
N GLU A 64 -13.91 18.94 -0.56
CA GLU A 64 -13.87 19.64 0.73
C GLU A 64 -15.19 19.50 1.50
N GLY A 65 -16.34 19.48 0.81
CA GLY A 65 -17.65 19.35 1.44
C GLY A 65 -17.83 17.96 2.06
N ALA A 66 -17.49 16.92 1.31
CA ALA A 66 -17.55 15.53 1.80
C ALA A 66 -16.56 15.29 2.97
N ASP A 67 -15.39 15.93 2.93
CA ASP A 67 -14.41 15.84 4.03
C ASP A 67 -14.88 16.55 5.30
N LEU A 68 -15.49 17.73 5.17
CA LEU A 68 -16.08 18.44 6.31
C LEU A 68 -17.20 17.63 6.96
N GLU A 69 -18.13 17.08 6.17
CA GLU A 69 -19.24 16.26 6.68
C GLU A 69 -18.75 14.98 7.40
N ASN A 70 -17.69 14.34 6.88
CA ASN A 70 -17.08 13.19 7.54
C ASN A 70 -16.43 13.58 8.89
N LYS A 71 -15.73 14.71 8.93
CA LYS A 71 -15.13 15.23 10.17
C LYS A 71 -16.21 15.55 11.19
N GLU A 72 -17.27 16.25 10.80
CA GLU A 72 -18.38 16.60 11.69
C GLU A 72 -19.10 15.37 12.23
N SER A 73 -19.48 14.42 11.38
CA SER A 73 -20.15 13.19 11.82
C SER A 73 -19.27 12.32 12.73
N THR A 74 -17.97 12.22 12.43
CA THR A 74 -17.00 11.51 13.28
C THR A 74 -16.83 12.18 14.64
N GLN A 75 -16.78 13.52 14.68
CA GLN A 75 -16.69 14.27 15.94
C GLN A 75 -17.98 14.15 16.75
N ALA A 76 -19.16 14.27 16.12
CA ALA A 76 -20.45 14.09 16.77
C ALA A 76 -20.56 12.69 17.41
N ARG A 77 -20.13 11.64 16.71
CA ARG A 77 -20.11 10.27 17.26
C ARG A 77 -19.15 10.13 18.44
N LYS A 78 -17.93 10.69 18.35
CA LYS A 78 -16.96 10.69 19.46
C LYS A 78 -17.50 11.45 20.67
N GLN A 79 -18.17 12.58 20.43
CA GLN A 79 -18.78 13.40 21.47
C GLN A 79 -19.92 12.63 22.17
N ALA A 80 -20.83 12.05 21.41
CA ALA A 80 -21.92 11.23 21.97
C ALA A 80 -21.39 10.06 22.81
N LYS A 81 -20.33 9.37 22.34
CA LYS A 81 -19.71 8.28 23.11
C LYS A 81 -18.99 8.75 24.38
N ARG A 82 -18.48 9.98 24.40
CA ARG A 82 -17.89 10.59 25.59
C ARG A 82 -18.96 11.00 26.60
N ASP A 83 -20.05 11.58 26.13
CA ASP A 83 -21.12 12.10 26.99
C ASP A 83 -22.01 10.97 27.53
N THR A 84 -22.15 9.86 26.79
CA THR A 84 -22.88 8.67 27.23
C THR A 84 -22.09 7.40 26.91
N PRO A 85 -21.14 7.02 27.80
CA PRO A 85 -20.24 5.88 27.57
C PRO A 85 -20.94 4.53 27.44
N ASP A 86 -22.05 4.33 28.16
CA ASP A 86 -22.77 3.05 28.22
C ASP A 86 -23.77 2.87 27.06
N THR A 87 -23.93 3.86 26.19
CA THR A 87 -24.82 3.75 25.02
C THR A 87 -24.31 2.67 24.06
N PRO A 88 -25.19 1.75 23.62
CA PRO A 88 -24.88 0.76 22.59
C PRO A 88 -24.42 1.44 21.30
N GLU A 89 -23.49 0.80 20.57
CA GLU A 89 -22.92 1.39 19.35
C GLU A 89 -23.95 1.65 18.24
N SER A 90 -25.09 0.95 18.26
CA SER A 90 -26.22 1.13 17.35
C SER A 90 -27.00 2.43 17.55
N GLU A 91 -26.93 3.03 18.74
CA GLU A 91 -27.63 4.27 19.08
C GLU A 91 -26.75 5.52 18.91
N LEU A 92 -25.46 5.33 18.62
CA LEU A 92 -24.56 6.43 18.33
C LEU A 92 -24.84 7.04 16.96
N PRO A 93 -24.58 8.35 16.77
CA PRO A 93 -24.68 8.98 15.47
C PRO A 93 -23.90 8.21 14.39
N ALA A 94 -24.52 8.06 13.22
CA ALA A 94 -23.90 7.42 12.07
C ALA A 94 -22.72 8.26 11.55
N ILE A 95 -21.65 7.60 11.12
CA ILE A 95 -20.55 8.25 10.40
C ILE A 95 -20.98 8.34 8.93
N VAL A 96 -20.95 9.56 8.39
CA VAL A 96 -21.20 9.79 6.96
C VAL A 96 -19.84 9.92 6.28
N ASP A 97 -19.57 9.07 5.27
CA ASP A 97 -18.35 9.15 4.48
C ASP A 97 -18.68 9.07 2.99
N GLN A 98 -18.73 10.24 2.35
CA GLN A 98 -18.96 10.39 0.91
C GLN A 98 -17.67 10.78 0.17
N ARG A 99 -16.52 10.69 0.84
CA ARG A 99 -15.24 11.10 0.24
C ARG A 99 -14.90 10.18 -0.94
N PRO A 100 -14.24 10.72 -1.97
CA PRO A 100 -13.87 9.94 -3.15
C PRO A 100 -12.94 8.78 -2.78
N ILE A 101 -13.26 7.58 -3.27
CA ILE A 101 -12.41 6.39 -3.16
C ILE A 101 -11.60 6.26 -4.45
N VAL A 102 -10.27 6.33 -4.33
CA VAL A 102 -9.35 6.28 -5.46
C VAL A 102 -8.34 5.15 -5.31
N ARG A 103 -7.81 4.67 -6.43
CA ARG A 103 -6.73 3.68 -6.48
C ARG A 103 -5.49 4.33 -7.08
N VAL A 104 -4.39 4.28 -6.35
CA VAL A 104 -3.12 4.92 -6.72
C VAL A 104 -1.96 3.94 -6.57
N ALA A 105 -0.86 4.22 -7.27
CA ALA A 105 0.40 3.49 -7.11
C ALA A 105 1.57 4.46 -7.24
N GLY A 106 2.68 4.14 -6.56
CA GLY A 106 3.89 4.95 -6.61
C GLY A 106 5.04 4.32 -5.86
N ARG A 107 6.22 4.93 -5.99
CA ARG A 107 7.42 4.58 -5.23
C ARG A 107 7.34 5.20 -3.84
N VAL A 108 7.54 4.39 -2.81
CA VAL A 108 7.73 4.89 -1.44
C VAL A 108 9.07 5.62 -1.36
N VAL A 109 9.04 6.92 -1.06
CA VAL A 109 10.23 7.76 -0.91
C VAL A 109 10.51 8.16 0.55
N LEU A 110 9.49 8.09 1.41
CA LEU A 110 9.61 8.27 2.85
C LEU A 110 8.65 7.32 3.55
N SER A 111 9.10 6.69 4.63
CA SER A 111 8.28 5.86 5.51
C SER A 111 8.50 6.26 6.96
N ARG A 112 7.44 6.42 7.73
CA ARG A 112 7.46 6.68 9.17
C ARG A 112 6.44 5.79 9.85
N ASP A 113 6.90 5.01 10.82
CA ASP A 113 6.07 4.11 11.60
C ASP A 113 5.75 4.73 12.97
N ASN A 114 4.45 4.89 13.28
CA ASN A 114 3.95 5.34 14.57
C ASN A 114 3.09 4.24 15.27
N GLY A 115 3.37 2.97 15.00
CA GLY A 115 2.76 1.80 15.64
C GLY A 115 1.38 1.46 15.09
N LYS A 116 0.35 2.28 15.36
CA LYS A 116 -1.02 2.04 14.87
C LYS A 116 -1.31 2.68 13.51
N LEU A 117 -0.40 3.55 13.07
CA LEU A 117 -0.51 4.34 11.85
C LEU A 117 0.87 4.47 11.22
N ILE A 118 0.98 4.13 9.95
CA ILE A 118 2.20 4.27 9.15
C ILE A 118 1.97 5.38 8.13
N TRP A 119 2.88 6.34 8.08
CA TRP A 119 2.87 7.43 7.11
C TRP A 119 3.86 7.13 6.00
N LEU A 120 3.38 7.10 4.76
CA LEU A 120 4.20 6.89 3.58
C LEU A 120 4.05 8.10 2.66
N ASN A 121 5.16 8.57 2.09
CA ASN A 121 5.11 9.46 0.92
C ASN A 121 5.36 8.64 -0.33
N LEU A 122 4.42 8.69 -1.26
CA LEU A 122 4.51 8.08 -2.58
C LEU A 122 4.93 9.12 -3.61
N ARG A 123 5.70 8.66 -4.62
CA ARG A 123 5.99 9.40 -5.85
C ARG A 123 5.67 8.54 -7.06
N ASP A 124 4.87 9.06 -7.98
CA ASP A 124 4.54 8.38 -9.23
C ASP A 124 5.40 8.90 -10.41
N HIS A 125 5.02 8.52 -11.63
CA HIS A 125 5.74 8.86 -12.84
C HIS A 125 5.60 10.34 -13.25
N THR A 126 4.63 11.09 -12.69
CA THR A 126 4.51 12.54 -12.94
C THR A 126 5.45 13.35 -12.03
N ASN A 127 6.20 12.68 -11.15
CA ASN A 127 7.03 13.25 -10.08
C ASN A 127 6.26 13.96 -8.98
N ASP A 128 4.92 13.85 -8.98
CA ASP A 128 4.11 14.36 -7.89
C ASP A 128 4.33 13.54 -6.62
N SER A 129 4.09 14.16 -5.47
CA SER A 129 4.31 13.53 -4.16
C SER A 129 3.02 13.55 -3.37
N PHE A 130 2.60 12.40 -2.86
CA PHE A 130 1.33 12.21 -2.17
C PHE A 130 1.56 11.46 -0.87
N GLN A 131 1.09 12.03 0.24
CA GLN A 131 1.19 11.38 1.55
C GLN A 131 -0.03 10.50 1.77
N ILE A 132 0.21 9.26 2.18
CA ILE A 132 -0.83 8.31 2.59
C ILE A 132 -0.62 7.88 4.04
N ALA A 133 -1.73 7.60 4.72
CA ALA A 133 -1.75 7.02 6.05
C ALA A 133 -2.31 5.60 5.94
N VAL A 134 -1.57 4.62 6.45
CA VAL A 134 -1.98 3.22 6.53
C VAL A 134 -2.29 2.93 7.98
N SER A 135 -3.54 2.58 8.29
CA SER A 135 -4.00 2.39 9.67
C SER A 135 -4.22 0.90 9.98
N LYS A 136 -3.88 0.47 11.20
CA LYS A 136 -4.14 -0.90 11.64
C LYS A 136 -5.64 -1.25 11.65
N ARG A 137 -6.50 -0.24 11.79
CA ARG A 137 -7.95 -0.43 11.84
C ARG A 137 -8.53 -0.74 10.45
N ASP A 138 -7.97 -0.12 9.41
CA ASP A 138 -8.54 -0.16 8.07
C ASP A 138 -7.87 -1.24 7.19
N CYS A 139 -6.72 -1.76 7.61
CA CYS A 139 -6.04 -2.86 6.94
C CYS A 139 -6.51 -4.22 7.44
N ASP A 140 -6.54 -5.18 6.51
CA ASP A 140 -6.74 -6.60 6.81
C ASP A 140 -5.61 -7.14 7.70
N GLU A 141 -5.84 -8.27 8.36
CA GLU A 141 -4.92 -8.87 9.34
C GLU A 141 -3.50 -9.11 8.80
N ASN A 142 -3.37 -9.40 7.50
CA ASN A 142 -2.07 -9.60 6.84
C ASN A 142 -1.47 -8.31 6.24
N GLY A 143 -2.25 -7.22 6.14
CA GLY A 143 -1.80 -5.95 5.58
C GLY A 143 -1.09 -5.04 6.59
N PHE A 144 -1.14 -5.37 7.88
CA PHE A 144 -0.57 -4.57 8.97
C PHE A 144 0.15 -5.48 9.98
N LYS A 145 1.26 -6.08 9.54
CA LYS A 145 2.12 -6.96 10.35
C LYS A 145 3.53 -6.41 10.50
#